data_AF-A0A941E2J6-F1
#
_entry.id   AF-A0A941E2J6-F1
#
_cell.length_a   1.000
_cell.length_b   1.000
_cell.length_c   1.000
_cell.angle_alpha   90.00
_cell.angle_beta   90.00
_cell.angle_gamma   90.00
#
_symmetry.space_group_name_H-M   'P 1'
#
loop_
_entity.id
_entity.type
_entity.pdbx_description
1 polymer ?
#
loop_
_entity_poly.entity_id
_entity_poly.type
_entity_poly.pdbx_seq_one_letter_code
_entity_poly.pdbx_strand_id
1 'polypeptide(L)'
;MQFLIRILCAISALVLATNLHAFTTLRLPYAQAHSSIKRVLFVGNSLTYVGNIPAVFSTLSSNNGHAVQADMLVQGGATLTDRLKDETLVRAMQTHHYDGIVIQERGGDLIGAFGESAQSDAEFALTSLASIAKNAGMKIFFLGSYQLNPGASRIIDQ
;
A
#
# COMPACT_ATOMS: atom_id res chain seq x y z
N MET A 1 33.50 -47.92 -57.34
CA MET A 1 32.24 -47.17 -57.14
C MET A 1 31.58 -47.38 -55.76
N GLN A 2 31.94 -48.42 -54.98
CA GLN A 2 31.37 -48.65 -53.63
C GLN A 2 32.11 -47.95 -52.46
N PHE A 3 33.36 -47.50 -52.65
CA PHE A 3 34.14 -46.84 -51.58
C PHE A 3 33.76 -45.36 -51.35
N LEU A 4 33.33 -44.62 -52.38
CA LEU A 4 32.91 -43.21 -52.24
C LEU A 4 31.54 -43.05 -51.55
N ILE A 5 30.66 -44.07 -51.62
CA ILE A 5 29.31 -44.00 -51.05
C ILE A 5 29.33 -44.16 -49.52
N ARG A 6 30.34 -44.87 -48.96
CA ARG A 6 30.46 -45.05 -47.50
C ARG A 6 31.02 -43.83 -46.77
N ILE A 7 31.87 -43.03 -47.43
CA ILE A 7 32.45 -41.82 -46.82
C ILE A 7 31.40 -40.69 -46.75
N LEU A 8 30.45 -40.63 -47.69
CA LEU A 8 29.37 -39.63 -47.69
C LEU A 8 28.31 -39.88 -46.60
N CYS A 9 28.11 -41.13 -46.18
CA CYS A 9 27.21 -41.49 -45.07
C CYS A 9 27.82 -41.27 -43.67
N ALA A 10 29.14 -41.33 -43.54
CA ALA A 10 29.80 -41.10 -42.24
C ALA A 10 29.81 -39.60 -41.84
N ILE A 11 29.77 -38.70 -42.82
CA ILE A 11 29.76 -37.24 -42.57
C ILE A 11 28.34 -36.75 -42.23
N SER A 12 27.29 -37.43 -42.71
CA SER A 12 25.88 -37.07 -42.39
C SER A 12 25.45 -37.50 -40.99
N ALA A 13 26.10 -38.50 -40.38
CA ALA A 13 25.85 -38.88 -38.99
C ALA A 13 26.61 -38.02 -37.97
N LEU A 14 27.66 -37.31 -38.38
CA LEU A 14 28.47 -36.48 -37.46
C LEU A 14 27.91 -35.05 -37.30
N VAL A 15 27.07 -34.58 -38.22
CA VAL A 15 26.48 -33.22 -38.15
C VAL A 15 25.16 -33.20 -37.36
N LEU A 16 24.49 -34.34 -37.16
CA LEU A 16 23.28 -34.41 -36.32
C LEU A 16 23.57 -34.56 -34.81
N ALA A 17 24.79 -34.94 -34.42
CA ALA A 17 25.11 -35.24 -33.02
C ALA A 17 25.69 -34.05 -32.22
N THR A 18 25.94 -32.90 -32.85
CA THR A 18 26.62 -31.76 -32.19
C THR A 18 25.72 -30.55 -31.91
N ASN A 19 24.45 -30.59 -32.32
CA ASN A 19 23.47 -29.52 -32.04
C ASN A 19 22.43 -29.91 -30.98
N LEU A 20 22.81 -30.77 -30.05
CA LEU A 20 22.12 -30.90 -28.76
C LEU A 20 23.03 -30.40 -27.64
N HIS A 21 23.63 -29.23 -27.85
CA HIS A 21 24.11 -28.43 -26.72
C HIS A 21 22.88 -27.99 -25.96
N ALA A 22 22.55 -28.80 -24.95
CA ALA A 22 21.81 -28.46 -23.76
C ALA A 22 21.24 -27.03 -23.80
N PHE A 23 20.00 -26.89 -24.28
CA PHE A 23 19.13 -25.84 -23.76
C PHE A 23 18.85 -26.21 -22.30
N THR A 24 19.87 -26.03 -21.47
CA THR A 24 19.75 -25.95 -20.03
C THR A 24 18.88 -24.73 -19.83
N THR A 25 17.57 -24.95 -19.72
CA THR A 25 16.62 -23.92 -19.32
C THR A 25 17.19 -23.32 -18.04
N LEU A 26 17.71 -22.10 -18.13
CA LEU A 26 18.07 -21.32 -16.96
C LEU A 26 16.76 -21.14 -16.20
N ARG A 27 16.47 -22.05 -15.26
CA ARG A 27 15.45 -21.84 -14.23
C ARG A 27 16.05 -20.74 -13.37
N LEU A 28 15.84 -19.49 -13.79
CA LEU A 28 15.90 -18.37 -12.87
C LEU A 28 14.98 -18.78 -11.72
N PRO A 29 15.46 -18.84 -10.48
CA PRO A 29 14.54 -18.83 -9.36
C PRO A 29 13.82 -17.50 -9.50
N TYR A 30 12.64 -17.53 -10.11
CA TYR A 30 11.65 -16.50 -9.88
C TYR A 30 11.33 -16.68 -8.40
N ALA A 31 12.09 -15.98 -7.55
CA ALA A 31 11.73 -15.80 -6.17
C ALA A 31 10.33 -15.21 -6.25
N GLN A 32 9.32 -16.05 -6.06
CA GLN A 32 7.95 -15.64 -5.97
C GLN A 32 7.95 -14.80 -4.70
N ALA A 33 8.17 -13.49 -4.85
CA ALA A 33 8.05 -12.55 -3.77
C ALA A 33 6.63 -12.78 -3.27
N HIS A 34 6.52 -13.43 -2.12
CA HIS A 34 5.26 -13.58 -1.44
C HIS A 34 4.90 -12.17 -1.01
N SER A 35 4.20 -11.45 -1.88
CA SER A 35 3.70 -10.12 -1.60
C SER A 35 2.68 -10.29 -0.49
N SER A 36 3.13 -10.07 0.74
CA SER A 36 2.25 -10.08 1.91
C SER A 36 1.21 -8.98 1.70
N ILE A 37 -0.06 -9.33 1.93
CA ILE A 37 -1.15 -8.38 1.84
C ILE A 37 -0.85 -7.22 2.80
N LYS A 38 -0.81 -6.00 2.28
CA LYS A 38 -0.65 -4.80 3.09
C LYS A 38 -1.99 -4.38 3.67
N ARG A 39 -2.01 -4.09 4.96
CA ARG A 39 -3.22 -3.67 5.67
C ARG A 39 -3.16 -2.19 5.97
N VAL A 40 -4.16 -1.44 5.50
CA VAL A 40 -4.24 0.02 5.70
C VAL A 40 -5.53 0.36 6.43
N LEU A 41 -5.42 1.11 7.53
CA LEU A 41 -6.58 1.61 8.27
C LEU A 41 -6.88 3.05 7.85
N PHE A 42 -8.09 3.31 7.36
CA PHE A 42 -8.59 4.66 7.15
C PHE A 42 -9.36 5.16 8.37
N VAL A 43 -8.97 6.31 8.89
CA VAL A 43 -9.65 6.99 10.00
C VAL A 43 -10.19 8.32 9.49
N GLY A 44 -11.44 8.62 9.81
CA GLY A 44 -12.04 9.87 9.37
C GLY A 44 -13.54 9.94 9.54
N ASN A 45 -14.19 10.55 8.56
CA ASN A 45 -15.63 10.80 8.59
C ASN A 45 -16.31 10.55 7.22
N SER A 46 -17.40 11.27 6.96
CA SER A 46 -18.15 11.24 5.70
C SER A 46 -17.28 11.48 4.47
N LEU A 47 -16.22 12.27 4.57
CA LEU A 47 -15.30 12.51 3.46
C LEU A 47 -14.50 11.24 3.08
N THR A 48 -14.39 10.27 4.00
CA THR A 48 -13.82 8.95 3.72
C THR A 48 -14.90 7.95 3.25
N TYR A 49 -16.01 7.82 3.97
CA TYR A 49 -16.94 6.70 3.74
C TYR A 49 -17.98 6.93 2.64
N VAL A 50 -18.39 8.18 2.36
CA VAL A 50 -19.42 8.44 1.35
C VAL A 50 -18.94 8.02 -0.03
N GLY A 51 -17.66 8.28 -0.34
CA GLY A 51 -17.01 7.83 -1.57
C GLY A 51 -16.44 6.41 -1.49
N ASN A 52 -16.54 5.74 -0.34
CA ASN A 52 -15.86 4.48 -0.05
C ASN A 52 -14.39 4.48 -0.52
N ILE A 53 -13.66 5.53 -0.14
CA ILE A 53 -12.26 5.73 -0.51
C ILE A 53 -11.39 4.48 -0.23
N PRO A 54 -11.54 3.76 0.90
CA PRO A 54 -10.77 2.55 1.18
C PRO A 54 -10.94 1.46 0.09
N ALA A 55 -12.17 1.20 -0.36
CA ALA A 55 -12.42 0.19 -1.38
C ALA A 55 -11.87 0.58 -2.75
N VAL A 56 -11.98 1.87 -3.12
CA VAL A 56 -11.38 2.41 -4.35
C VAL A 56 -9.86 2.26 -4.30
N PHE A 57 -9.24 2.60 -3.16
CA PHE A 57 -7.81 2.44 -2.95
C PHE A 57 -7.34 0.99 -3.04
N SER A 58 -8.04 0.05 -2.40
CA SER A 58 -7.73 -1.39 -2.50
C SER A 58 -7.84 -1.92 -3.93
N THR A 59 -8.87 -1.49 -4.67
CA THR A 59 -9.10 -1.90 -6.07
C THR A 59 -8.01 -1.37 -6.99
N LEU A 60 -7.69 -0.07 -6.90
CA LEU A 60 -6.62 0.54 -7.69
C LEU A 60 -5.25 -0.06 -7.36
N SER A 61 -4.96 -0.33 -6.09
CA SER A 61 -3.71 -0.98 -5.67
C SER A 61 -3.60 -2.38 -6.28
N SER A 62 -4.67 -3.17 -6.20
CA SER A 62 -4.71 -4.53 -6.74
C SER A 62 -4.53 -4.56 -8.25
N ASN A 63 -5.17 -3.62 -8.97
CA ASN A 63 -5.00 -3.48 -10.42
C ASN A 63 -3.57 -3.10 -10.84
N ASN A 64 -2.77 -2.58 -9.91
CA ASN A 64 -1.36 -2.23 -10.12
C ASN A 64 -0.40 -3.27 -9.51
N GLY A 65 -0.86 -4.48 -9.19
CA GLY A 65 -0.02 -5.57 -8.69
C GLY A 65 0.32 -5.49 -7.20
N HIS A 66 -0.34 -4.60 -6.43
CA HIS A 66 -0.17 -4.49 -4.99
C HIS A 66 -1.36 -5.10 -4.25
N ALA A 67 -1.13 -6.19 -3.52
CA ALA A 67 -2.14 -6.80 -2.67
C ALA A 67 -2.36 -5.93 -1.41
N VAL A 68 -3.49 -5.22 -1.35
CA VAL A 68 -3.81 -4.29 -0.26
C VAL A 68 -5.23 -4.50 0.23
N GLN A 69 -5.38 -4.71 1.54
CA GLN A 69 -6.66 -4.66 2.24
C GLN A 69 -6.77 -3.33 2.98
N ALA A 70 -7.87 -2.61 2.75
CA ALA A 70 -8.16 -1.36 3.42
C ALA A 70 -9.40 -1.51 4.30
N ASP A 71 -9.24 -1.25 5.60
CA ASP A 71 -10.32 -1.19 6.58
C ASP A 71 -10.62 0.29 6.90
N MET A 72 -11.78 0.59 7.50
CA MET A 72 -12.10 1.96 7.92
C MET A 72 -12.78 2.03 9.29
N LEU A 73 -12.40 3.03 10.08
CA LEU A 73 -13.03 3.42 11.33
C LEU A 73 -13.44 4.89 11.23
N VAL A 74 -14.73 5.12 11.04
CA VAL A 74 -15.27 6.40 10.57
C VAL A 74 -16.54 6.77 11.31
N GLN A 75 -16.78 8.07 11.49
CA GLN A 75 -18.03 8.62 12.03
C GLN A 75 -18.37 9.92 11.31
N GLY A 76 -19.62 10.07 10.87
CA GLY A 76 -20.07 11.28 10.16
C GLY A 76 -19.78 12.56 10.95
N GLY A 77 -19.21 13.55 10.28
CA GLY A 77 -18.87 14.86 10.86
C GLY A 77 -17.81 14.88 11.96
N ALA A 78 -17.20 13.75 12.32
CA ALA A 78 -16.26 13.67 13.43
C ALA A 78 -14.99 14.51 13.20
N THR A 79 -14.51 15.14 14.28
CA THR A 79 -13.19 15.78 14.36
C THR A 79 -12.09 14.77 14.68
N LEU A 80 -10.82 15.16 14.54
CA LEU A 80 -9.70 14.35 15.02
C LEU A 80 -9.73 14.15 16.53
N THR A 81 -10.21 15.12 17.30
CA THR A 81 -10.41 15.00 18.75
C THR A 81 -11.43 13.92 19.09
N ASP A 82 -12.52 13.83 18.33
CA ASP A 82 -13.51 12.75 18.49
C ASP A 82 -12.92 11.39 18.13
N ARG A 83 -12.05 11.32 17.11
CA ARG A 83 -11.36 10.08 16.74
C ARG A 83 -10.34 9.66 17.81
N LEU A 84 -9.60 10.60 18.38
CA LEU A 84 -8.61 10.34 19.43
C LEU A 84 -9.27 9.76 20.71
N LYS A 85 -10.50 10.17 21.00
CA LYS A 85 -11.29 9.66 22.15
C LYS A 85 -11.97 8.31 21.87
N ASP A 86 -11.94 7.81 20.63
CA ASP A 86 -12.55 6.54 20.28
C ASP A 86 -11.64 5.36 20.68
N GLU A 87 -12.02 4.69 21.77
CA GLU A 87 -11.30 3.51 22.27
C GLU A 87 -11.23 2.37 21.25
N THR A 88 -12.22 2.28 20.34
CA THR A 88 -12.25 1.28 19.27
C THR A 88 -11.09 1.50 18.31
N LEU A 89 -10.81 2.76 17.97
CA LEU A 89 -9.69 3.13 17.12
C LEU A 89 -8.36 2.79 17.78
N VAL A 90 -8.18 3.20 19.04
CA VAL A 90 -6.94 2.91 19.78
C VAL A 90 -6.69 1.41 19.88
N ARG A 91 -7.73 0.63 20.22
CA ARG A 91 -7.65 -0.84 20.26
C ARG A 91 -7.32 -1.42 18.89
N ALA A 92 -7.92 -0.89 17.82
CA ALA A 92 -7.69 -1.42 16.48
C ALA A 92 -6.23 -1.22 16.02
N MET A 93 -5.64 -0.05 16.29
CA MET A 93 -4.22 0.22 16.01
C MET A 93 -3.29 -0.75 16.76
N GLN A 94 -3.67 -1.18 17.97
CA GLN A 94 -2.85 -2.07 18.79
C GLN A 94 -3.03 -3.57 18.47
N THR A 95 -4.18 -3.99 17.93
CA THR A 95 -4.55 -5.42 17.85
C THR A 95 -4.67 -5.99 16.44
N HIS A 96 -4.91 -5.15 15.42
CA HIS A 96 -5.20 -5.64 14.06
C HIS A 96 -4.01 -5.62 13.10
N HIS A 97 -2.82 -5.25 13.58
CA HIS A 97 -1.55 -5.25 12.82
C HIS A 97 -1.67 -4.62 11.43
N TYR A 98 -1.87 -3.30 11.39
CA TYR A 98 -1.86 -2.54 10.14
C TYR A 98 -0.45 -2.10 9.76
N ASP A 99 -0.12 -2.14 8.46
CA ASP A 99 1.13 -1.58 7.93
C ASP A 99 1.07 -0.05 7.80
N GLY A 100 -0.13 0.51 7.67
CA GLY A 100 -0.32 1.94 7.50
C GLY A 100 -1.66 2.46 7.99
N ILE A 101 -1.69 3.77 8.26
CA ILE A 101 -2.88 4.51 8.65
C ILE A 101 -3.04 5.74 7.77
N VAL A 102 -4.25 6.00 7.30
CA VAL A 102 -4.64 7.23 6.62
C VAL A 102 -5.55 8.01 7.55
N ILE A 103 -5.11 9.19 7.99
CA ILE A 103 -5.83 10.04 8.93
C ILE A 103 -6.46 11.20 8.17
N GLN A 104 -7.78 11.27 8.20
CA GLN A 104 -8.60 12.32 7.60
C GLN A 104 -9.24 13.15 8.73
N GLU A 105 -9.12 14.49 8.65
CA GLU A 105 -9.63 15.42 9.68
C GLU A 105 -11.13 15.74 9.51
N ARG A 106 -11.68 16.80 10.10
CA ARG A 106 -13.12 17.08 9.96
C ARG A 106 -13.51 17.51 8.54
N GLY A 107 -12.67 18.31 7.91
CA GLY A 107 -12.95 19.05 6.69
C GLY A 107 -12.66 20.54 6.87
N GLY A 108 -11.45 20.90 7.30
CA GLY A 108 -10.98 22.28 7.35
C GLY A 108 -10.45 22.75 8.71
N ASP A 109 -10.36 21.88 9.72
CA ASP A 109 -9.88 22.27 11.05
C ASP A 109 -8.42 22.77 10.98
N LEU A 110 -7.55 22.04 10.28
CA LEU A 110 -6.13 22.39 10.17
C LEU A 110 -5.82 23.63 9.31
N ILE A 111 -6.81 24.17 8.59
CA ILE A 111 -6.66 25.45 7.87
C ILE A 111 -7.39 26.60 8.59
N GLY A 112 -7.86 26.36 9.82
CA GLY A 112 -8.52 27.39 10.63
C GLY A 112 -9.93 27.73 10.15
N ALA A 113 -10.58 26.89 9.32
CA ALA A 113 -11.91 27.18 8.78
C ALA A 113 -12.99 27.33 9.87
N PHE A 114 -12.72 26.85 11.07
CA PHE A 114 -13.61 26.88 12.23
C PHE A 114 -12.98 27.57 13.44
N GLY A 115 -11.95 28.40 13.21
CA GLY A 115 -11.28 29.20 14.24
C GLY A 115 -10.02 28.53 14.82
N GLU A 116 -9.20 29.34 15.50
CA GLU A 116 -7.89 28.95 16.02
C GLU A 116 -7.96 27.80 17.03
N SER A 117 -8.97 27.80 17.90
CA SER A 117 -9.15 26.72 18.89
C SER A 117 -9.37 25.36 18.21
N ALA A 118 -10.22 25.31 17.17
CA ALA A 118 -10.48 24.08 16.44
C ALA A 118 -9.23 23.60 15.68
N GLN A 119 -8.44 24.54 15.17
CA GLN A 119 -7.16 24.24 14.53
C GLN A 119 -6.17 23.65 15.53
N SER A 120 -5.94 24.29 16.68
CA SER A 120 -5.02 23.80 17.70
C SER A 120 -5.44 22.44 18.26
N ASP A 121 -6.74 22.23 18.47
CA ASP A 121 -7.28 20.92 18.90
C ASP A 121 -7.01 19.83 17.85
N ALA A 122 -7.21 20.14 16.58
CA ALA A 122 -6.95 19.20 15.49
C ALA A 122 -5.44 18.91 15.33
N GLU A 123 -4.57 19.90 15.47
CA GLU A 123 -3.10 19.72 15.45
C GLU A 123 -2.63 18.82 16.60
N PHE A 124 -3.14 19.06 17.81
CA PHE A 124 -2.86 18.22 18.98
C PHE A 124 -3.35 16.79 18.77
N ALA A 125 -4.58 16.62 18.28
CA ALA A 125 -5.16 15.30 18.04
C ALA A 125 -4.43 14.54 16.93
N LEU A 126 -4.05 15.22 15.84
CA LEU A 126 -3.25 14.63 14.76
C LEU A 126 -1.91 14.11 15.28
N THR A 127 -1.19 14.94 16.04
CA THR A 127 0.11 14.57 16.61
C THR A 127 -0.01 13.39 17.58
N SER A 128 -1.07 13.37 18.39
CA SER A 128 -1.34 12.26 19.32
C SER A 128 -1.66 10.95 18.59
N LEU A 129 -2.54 10.99 17.59
CA LEU A 129 -2.85 9.82 16.76
C LEU A 129 -1.62 9.32 15.99
N ALA A 130 -0.82 10.23 15.43
CA ALA A 130 0.43 9.91 14.76
C ALA A 130 1.42 9.23 15.72
N SER A 131 1.55 9.72 16.96
CA SER A 131 2.40 9.08 17.97
C SER A 131 1.94 7.66 18.31
N ILE A 132 0.63 7.44 18.48
CA ILE A 132 0.07 6.09 18.75
C ILE A 132 0.34 5.16 17.57
N ALA A 133 0.10 5.61 16.34
CA ALA A 133 0.34 4.83 15.14
C ALA A 133 1.83 4.51 14.93
N LYS A 134 2.72 5.47 15.19
CA LYS A 134 4.18 5.30 15.15
C LYS A 134 4.65 4.25 16.15
N ASN A 135 4.13 4.29 17.37
CA ASN A 135 4.42 3.29 18.40
C ASN A 135 3.88 1.89 18.04
N ALA A 136 2.82 1.82 17.23
CA ALA A 136 2.30 0.59 16.66
C ALA A 136 3.06 0.12 15.40
N GLY A 137 4.08 0.87 14.94
CA GLY A 137 4.88 0.54 13.76
C GLY A 137 4.20 0.82 12.42
N MET A 138 3.12 1.62 12.42
CA MET A 138 2.35 1.95 11.22
C MET A 138 3.02 3.11 10.46
N LYS A 139 2.98 3.07 9.12
CA LYS A 139 3.26 4.25 8.30
C LYS A 139 2.08 5.21 8.32
N ILE A 140 2.34 6.50 8.52
CA ILE A 140 1.28 7.49 8.75
C ILE A 140 1.14 8.36 7.51
N PHE A 141 -0.08 8.42 6.98
CA PHE A 141 -0.46 9.26 5.86
C PHE A 141 -1.57 10.20 6.30
N PHE A 142 -1.45 11.47 5.93
CA PHE A 142 -2.51 12.43 6.16
C PHE A 142 -3.36 12.56 4.90
N LEU A 143 -4.69 12.57 5.04
CA LEU A 143 -5.62 12.90 3.97
C LEU A 143 -6.19 14.28 4.26
N GLY A 144 -5.54 15.31 3.70
CA GLY A 144 -6.05 16.67 3.78
C GLY A 144 -7.32 16.82 2.95
N SER A 145 -8.42 17.22 3.58
CA SER A 145 -9.73 17.30 2.92
C SER A 145 -9.92 18.58 2.10
N TYR A 146 -9.36 19.69 2.59
CA TYR A 146 -9.29 20.98 1.88
C TYR A 146 -7.84 21.46 1.86
N GLN A 147 -7.08 20.97 0.89
CA GLN A 147 -5.69 21.40 0.68
C GLN A 147 -5.51 21.90 -0.75
N LEU A 148 -4.88 23.07 -0.87
CA LEU A 148 -4.43 23.62 -2.15
C LEU A 148 -3.05 23.08 -2.54
N ASN A 149 -2.40 22.35 -1.62
CA ASN A 149 -1.05 21.84 -1.78
C ASN A 149 -1.08 20.30 -1.90
N PRO A 150 -0.78 19.74 -3.08
CA PRO A 150 -0.70 18.29 -3.30
C PRO A 150 0.26 17.58 -2.35
N GLY A 151 1.24 18.31 -1.80
CA GLY A 151 2.21 17.80 -0.83
C GLY A 151 1.69 17.60 0.59
N ALA A 152 0.47 18.05 0.90
CA ALA A 152 -0.16 17.86 2.22
C ALA A 152 -0.51 16.39 2.49
N SER A 153 -0.70 15.57 1.45
CA SER A 153 -1.00 14.15 1.58
C SER A 153 0.23 13.24 1.60
N ARG A 154 1.40 13.79 1.98
CA ARG A 154 2.65 13.02 2.09
C ARG A 154 2.74 12.28 3.44
N ILE A 155 3.66 11.33 3.52
CA ILE A 155 3.99 10.61 4.74
C ILE A 155 4.35 11.62 5.85
N ILE A 156 3.78 11.45 7.05
CA ILE A 156 4.16 12.22 8.23
C ILE A 156 5.30 11.46 8.92
N ASP A 157 6.55 11.85 8.66
CA ASP A 157 7.76 11.21 9.21
C ASP A 157 8.43 12.02 10.36
N GLN A 158 7.73 12.96 10.99
CA GLN A 158 8.28 13.74 12.11
C GLN A 158 8.24 12.97 13.44
#